data_AF-A0A958Y1M4-F1
#
_entry.id   AF-A0A958Y1M4-F1
#
_cell.length_a   1.000
_cell.length_b   1.000
_cell.length_c   1.000
_cell.angle_alpha   90.00
_cell.angle_beta   90.00
_cell.angle_gamma   90.00
#
_symmetry.space_group_name_H-M   'P 1'
#
loop_
_entity.id
_entity.type
_entity.pdbx_description
1 polymer ?
#
loop_
_entity_poly.entity_id
_entity_poly.type
_entity_poly.pdbx_seq_one_letter_code
_entity_poly.pdbx_strand_id
1 'polypeptide(L)'
;MRYVIYLLILFSLSGCIGDDIIFDTVPEAVRILNPLDSLTVGNTHQFEARFTNNIGQAEERNVIWSCSDEAVMSVDENGLATGLAEGKATITAEVLLDGQAPVSDAVEVVVSEEEVVGNPSEPRRGMIRTTSSYLLEGSFTLRQDGDDIVLEFG
;
A
#
# COMPACT_ATOMS: atom_id res chain seq x y z
N MET A 1 -63.03 -13.61 17.84
CA MET A 1 -62.38 -14.22 16.66
C MET A 1 -61.73 -13.21 15.71
N ARG A 2 -62.32 -12.02 15.44
CA ARG A 2 -61.68 -10.94 14.64
C ARG A 2 -60.34 -10.43 15.21
N TYR A 3 -60.22 -10.25 16.53
CA TYR A 3 -58.98 -9.76 17.16
C TYR A 3 -57.81 -10.74 17.16
N VAL A 4 -58.09 -12.06 17.09
CA VAL A 4 -57.04 -13.10 17.04
C VAL A 4 -56.33 -13.10 15.69
N ILE A 5 -57.06 -12.78 14.61
CA ILE A 5 -56.49 -12.60 13.27
C ILE A 5 -55.61 -11.34 13.19
N TYR A 6 -56.02 -10.23 13.81
CA TYR A 6 -55.19 -9.01 13.86
C TYR A 6 -53.91 -9.21 14.69
N LEU A 7 -53.97 -9.99 15.78
CA LEU A 7 -52.80 -10.32 16.60
C LEU A 7 -51.78 -11.20 15.84
N LEU A 8 -52.27 -12.14 15.01
CA LEU A 8 -51.43 -12.99 14.15
C LEU A 8 -50.78 -12.21 12.99
N ILE A 9 -51.46 -11.21 12.45
CA ILE A 9 -50.93 -10.32 11.39
C ILE A 9 -49.88 -9.35 11.97
N LEU A 10 -50.08 -8.83 13.19
CA LEU A 10 -49.09 -7.97 13.87
C LEU A 10 -47.79 -8.73 14.21
N PHE A 11 -47.89 -10.03 14.49
CA PHE A 11 -46.73 -10.89 14.79
C PHE A 11 -45.94 -11.29 13.53
N SER A 12 -46.55 -11.20 12.34
CA SER A 12 -45.86 -11.47 11.06
C SER A 12 -45.17 -10.23 10.47
N LEU A 13 -45.49 -9.03 10.96
CA LEU A 13 -44.76 -7.78 10.67
C LEU A 13 -43.55 -7.55 11.59
N SER A 14 -43.40 -8.37 12.63
CA SER A 14 -42.20 -8.42 13.50
C SER A 14 -41.25 -9.54 13.11
N GLY A 15 -41.35 -10.03 11.87
CA GLY A 15 -40.22 -10.65 11.21
C GLY A 15 -39.10 -9.63 11.16
N CYS A 16 -38.23 -9.65 12.17
CA CYS A 16 -36.93 -8.99 12.10
C CYS A 16 -36.35 -9.43 10.77
N ILE A 17 -36.27 -8.51 9.81
CA ILE A 17 -35.21 -8.55 8.83
C ILE A 17 -33.99 -8.36 9.71
N GLY A 18 -33.41 -9.46 10.18
CA GLY A 18 -32.04 -9.47 10.62
C GLY A 18 -31.29 -9.13 9.37
N ASP A 19 -31.15 -7.83 9.09
CA ASP A 19 -30.23 -7.35 8.09
C ASP A 19 -28.90 -7.98 8.49
N ASP A 20 -28.48 -8.95 7.69
CA ASP A 20 -27.16 -9.54 7.73
C ASP A 20 -26.21 -8.48 7.16
N ILE A 21 -26.13 -7.33 7.84
CA ILE A 21 -25.06 -6.35 7.66
C ILE A 21 -23.84 -6.99 8.29
N ILE A 22 -23.22 -7.87 7.52
CA ILE A 22 -21.81 -8.18 7.70
C ILE A 22 -21.10 -6.86 7.44
N PHE A 23 -20.68 -6.19 8.51
CA PHE A 23 -19.74 -5.09 8.43
C PHE A 23 -18.40 -5.68 7.96
N ASP A 24 -18.23 -5.76 6.65
CA ASP A 24 -16.98 -6.11 6.02
C ASP A 24 -16.01 -4.94 6.21
N THR A 25 -15.32 -4.94 7.34
CA THR A 25 -14.27 -3.97 7.65
C THR A 25 -12.94 -4.56 7.26
N VAL A 26 -12.15 -3.80 6.51
CA VAL A 26 -10.74 -4.12 6.25
C VAL A 26 -9.86 -3.38 7.27
N PRO A 27 -8.68 -3.91 7.62
CA PRO A 27 -7.73 -3.16 8.43
C PRO A 27 -7.31 -1.86 7.74
N GLU A 28 -7.25 -0.79 8.53
CA GLU A 28 -6.65 0.47 8.07
C GLU A 28 -5.18 0.25 7.71
N ALA A 29 -4.72 0.93 6.67
CA ALA A 29 -3.42 0.64 6.09
C ALA A 29 -2.80 1.88 5.48
N VAL A 30 -1.49 2.04 5.67
CA VAL A 30 -0.63 2.90 4.85
C VAL A 30 0.11 2.03 3.85
N ARG A 31 0.29 2.53 2.63
CA ARG A 31 1.07 1.88 1.58
C ARG A 31 1.93 2.88 0.84
N ILE A 32 3.21 2.57 0.67
CA ILE A 32 4.10 3.32 -0.23
C ILE A 32 3.79 2.89 -1.68
N LEU A 33 3.43 3.85 -2.53
CA LEU A 33 2.91 3.60 -3.89
C LEU A 33 4.02 3.43 -4.92
N ASN A 34 5.17 4.05 -4.69
CA ASN A 34 6.33 4.05 -5.57
C ASN A 34 7.60 3.63 -4.80
N PRO A 35 7.64 2.38 -4.30
CA PRO A 35 8.81 1.87 -3.60
C PRO A 35 10.04 1.95 -4.51
N LEU A 36 11.19 2.22 -3.90
CA LEU A 36 12.48 2.30 -4.58
C LEU A 36 13.45 1.33 -3.93
N ASP A 37 14.09 0.47 -4.72
CA ASP A 37 15.05 -0.51 -4.20
C ASP A 37 16.46 0.10 -4.03
N SER A 38 16.85 1.00 -4.94
CA SER A 38 18.16 1.65 -4.90
C SER A 38 18.14 3.11 -5.35
N LEU A 39 18.98 3.93 -4.73
CA LEU A 39 19.13 5.36 -5.01
C LEU A 39 20.62 5.70 -5.19
N THR A 40 20.96 6.55 -6.16
CA THR A 40 22.35 7.00 -6.31
C THR A 40 22.66 8.14 -5.34
N VAL A 41 23.89 8.21 -4.82
CA VAL A 41 24.34 9.33 -3.99
C VAL A 41 24.15 10.66 -4.74
N GLY A 42 23.54 11.64 -4.06
CA GLY A 42 23.21 12.96 -4.63
C GLY A 42 21.90 13.02 -5.42
N ASN A 43 21.29 11.88 -5.75
CA ASN A 43 19.98 11.85 -6.40
C ASN A 43 18.85 11.91 -5.38
N THR A 44 17.69 12.34 -5.87
CA THR A 44 16.46 12.47 -5.08
C THR A 44 15.36 11.59 -5.62
N HIS A 45 14.50 11.07 -4.73
CA HIS A 45 13.29 10.33 -5.08
C HIS A 45 12.12 10.83 -4.25
N GLN A 46 11.03 11.19 -4.92
CA GLN A 46 9.80 11.60 -4.25
C GLN A 46 9.00 10.35 -3.90
N PHE A 47 8.87 9.99 -2.63
CA PHE A 47 7.95 8.94 -2.22
C PHE A 47 6.51 9.43 -2.15
N GLU A 48 5.59 8.55 -2.50
CA GLU A 48 4.15 8.73 -2.40
C GLU A 48 3.59 7.63 -1.51
N ALA A 49 2.70 8.00 -0.59
CA ALA A 49 2.00 7.05 0.26
C ALA A 49 0.49 7.27 0.19
N ARG A 50 -0.26 6.18 0.38
CA ARG A 50 -1.73 6.20 0.47
C ARG A 50 -2.17 5.59 1.78
N PHE A 51 -3.05 6.30 2.47
CA PHE A 51 -3.82 5.74 3.58
C PHE A 51 -5.17 5.23 3.07
N THR A 52 -5.57 4.07 3.58
CA THR A 52 -6.86 3.44 3.33
C THR A 52 -7.56 3.21 4.67
N ASN A 53 -8.79 3.67 4.80
CA ASN A 53 -9.59 3.54 6.01
C ASN A 53 -10.18 2.12 6.18
N ASN A 54 -10.95 1.93 7.26
CA ASN A 54 -11.51 0.63 7.64
C ASN A 54 -12.59 0.07 6.69
N ILE A 55 -13.01 0.84 5.70
CA ILE A 55 -13.93 0.40 4.63
C ILE A 55 -13.23 0.31 3.26
N GLY A 56 -11.90 0.35 3.23
CA GLY A 56 -11.13 0.19 2.00
C GLY A 56 -11.08 1.43 1.12
N GLN A 57 -11.51 2.59 1.61
CA GLN A 57 -11.49 3.84 0.86
C GLN A 57 -10.20 4.63 1.13
N ALA A 58 -9.64 5.20 0.07
CA ALA A 58 -8.51 6.11 0.19
C ALA A 58 -8.97 7.42 0.84
N GLU A 59 -8.22 7.89 1.84
CA GLU A 59 -8.48 9.14 2.54
C GLU A 59 -7.18 9.93 2.67
N GLU A 60 -7.25 11.24 2.47
CA GLU A 60 -6.10 12.11 2.68
C GLU A 60 -5.80 12.24 4.18
N ARG A 61 -4.62 11.79 4.58
CA ARG A 61 -4.10 11.86 5.95
C ARG A 61 -2.71 12.49 5.92
N ASN A 62 -2.34 13.12 7.04
CA ASN A 62 -0.97 13.57 7.22
C ASN A 62 -0.05 12.35 7.39
N VAL A 63 0.86 12.14 6.44
CA VAL A 63 1.85 11.07 6.48
C VAL A 63 3.13 11.60 7.11
N ILE A 64 3.62 10.91 8.12
CA ILE A 64 4.87 11.20 8.80
C ILE A 64 5.96 10.31 8.18
N TRP A 65 6.95 10.94 7.57
CA TRP A 65 8.10 10.25 6.98
C TRP A 65 9.26 10.18 7.96
N SER A 66 9.96 9.05 7.96
CA SER A 66 11.21 8.88 8.72
C SER A 66 12.19 7.97 7.99
N CYS A 67 13.47 8.14 8.30
CA CYS A 67 14.56 7.33 7.78
C CYS A 67 15.31 6.66 8.94
N SER A 68 15.72 5.40 8.77
CA SER A 68 16.48 4.68 9.79
C SER A 68 17.92 5.17 9.94
N ASP A 69 18.52 5.74 8.89
CA ASP A 69 19.90 6.23 8.87
C ASP A 69 20.01 7.52 8.05
N GLU A 70 19.94 8.66 8.76
CA GLU A 70 20.05 10.01 8.19
C GLU A 70 21.45 10.35 7.65
N ALA A 71 22.49 9.54 7.93
CA ALA A 71 23.81 9.73 7.33
C ALA A 71 23.89 9.10 5.93
N VAL A 72 23.11 8.06 5.67
CA VAL A 72 23.01 7.36 4.38
C VAL A 72 21.98 8.03 3.47
N MET A 73 20.81 8.38 4.01
CA MET A 73 19.71 8.98 3.25
C MET A 73 18.86 9.87 4.16
N SER A 74 18.45 11.03 3.68
CA SER A 74 17.49 11.89 4.38
C SER A 74 16.14 11.91 3.67
N VAL A 75 15.03 12.04 4.40
CA VAL A 75 13.70 12.28 3.84
C VAL A 75 13.08 13.51 4.48
N ASP A 76 12.45 14.37 3.69
CA ASP A 76 11.76 15.56 4.20
C ASP A 76 10.30 15.29 4.61
N GLU A 77 9.62 16.32 5.13
CA GLU A 77 8.22 16.23 5.56
C GLU A 77 7.23 15.92 4.42
N ASN A 78 7.63 16.18 3.16
CA ASN A 78 6.83 15.91 1.98
C ASN A 78 7.14 14.54 1.36
N GLY A 79 8.06 13.77 1.92
CA GLY A 79 8.47 12.46 1.40
C GLY A 79 9.56 12.53 0.32
N LEU A 80 10.23 13.66 0.12
CA LEU A 80 11.37 13.77 -0.78
C LEU A 80 12.63 13.20 -0.11
N ALA A 81 13.06 12.04 -0.59
CA ALA A 81 14.27 11.38 -0.13
C ALA A 81 15.50 11.80 -0.95
N THR A 82 16.65 11.97 -0.29
CA THR A 82 17.95 12.29 -0.91
C THR A 82 19.02 11.31 -0.45
N GLY A 83 19.73 10.70 -1.39
CA GLY A 83 20.88 9.84 -1.09
C GLY A 83 22.10 10.67 -0.69
N LEU A 84 22.67 10.40 0.48
CA LEU A 84 23.77 11.18 1.04
C LEU A 84 25.11 10.44 1.03
N ALA A 85 25.09 9.14 1.34
CA ALA A 85 26.27 8.29 1.37
C ALA A 85 25.90 6.85 1.05
N GLU A 86 26.89 6.05 0.65
CA GLU A 86 26.67 4.63 0.38
C GLU A 86 26.22 3.88 1.63
N GLY A 87 25.23 3.00 1.49
CA GLY A 87 24.71 2.24 2.61
C GLY A 87 23.30 1.72 2.37
N LYS A 88 22.65 1.30 3.46
CA LYS A 88 21.25 0.88 3.44
C LYS A 88 20.48 1.71 4.45
N ALA A 89 19.32 2.19 4.04
CA ALA A 89 18.45 2.97 4.90
C ALA A 89 16.99 2.61 4.60
N THR A 90 16.19 2.50 5.65
CA THR A 90 14.77 2.16 5.56
C THR A 90 13.95 3.44 5.67
N ILE A 91 13.13 3.71 4.66
CA ILE A 91 12.10 4.76 4.69
C ILE A 91 10.83 4.18 5.27
N THR A 92 10.24 4.90 6.23
CA THR A 92 8.95 4.56 6.84
C THR A 92 7.96 5.67 6.62
N ALA A 93 6.78 5.32 6.11
CA ALA A 93 5.59 6.17 6.05
C ALA A 93 4.64 5.77 7.17
N GLU A 94 4.31 6.69 8.08
CA GLU A 94 3.44 6.44 9.24
C GLU A 94 2.24 7.39 9.26
N VAL A 95 1.08 6.89 9.67
CA VAL A 95 -0.12 7.71 9.94
C VAL A 95 -0.60 7.41 11.36
N LEU A 96 -0.80 8.49 12.13
CA LEU A 96 -1.37 8.43 13.47
C LEU A 96 -2.90 8.33 13.38
N LEU A 97 -3.48 7.48 14.23
CA LEU A 97 -4.92 7.24 14.32
C LEU A 97 -5.42 7.61 15.71
N ASP A 98 -6.63 8.19 15.79
CA ASP A 98 -7.19 8.66 17.04
C ASP A 98 -7.53 7.49 17.98
N GLY A 99 -6.77 7.38 19.08
CA GLY A 99 -7.00 6.34 20.09
C GLY A 99 -6.60 4.92 19.64
N GLN A 100 -5.85 4.80 18.54
CA GLN A 100 -5.35 3.53 18.00
C GLN A 100 -3.83 3.57 17.83
N ALA A 101 -3.22 2.40 17.64
CA ALA A 101 -1.81 2.32 17.26
C ALA A 101 -1.60 2.93 15.86
N PRO A 102 -0.44 3.56 15.60
CA PRO A 102 -0.15 4.06 14.28
C PRO A 102 -0.07 2.92 13.27
N VAL A 103 -0.41 3.24 12.02
CA VAL A 103 -0.24 2.35 10.88
C VAL A 103 0.92 2.84 10.04
N SER A 104 1.77 1.93 9.59
CA SER A 104 2.96 2.28 8.83
C SER A 104 3.26 1.28 7.71
N ASP A 105 4.01 1.76 6.72
CA ASP A 105 4.65 0.93 5.69
C ASP A 105 6.12 1.34 5.55
N ALA A 106 6.98 0.40 5.17
CA ALA A 106 8.42 0.63 5.12
C ALA A 106 9.09 -0.05 3.92
N VAL A 107 10.11 0.62 3.38
CA VAL A 107 10.90 0.15 2.24
C VAL A 107 12.39 0.34 2.57
N GLU A 108 13.19 -0.72 2.40
CA GLU A 108 14.66 -0.65 2.47
C GLU A 108 15.18 -0.14 1.12
N VAL A 109 15.98 0.93 1.16
CA VAL A 109 16.63 1.53 0.00
C VAL A 109 18.14 1.34 0.13
N VAL A 110 18.77 0.88 -0.94
CA VAL A 110 20.24 0.77 -1.03
C VAL A 110 20.79 2.01 -1.73
N VAL A 111 21.65 2.77 -1.05
CA VAL A 111 22.32 3.93 -1.64
C VAL A 111 23.70 3.53 -2.16
N SER A 112 24.01 3.83 -3.42
CA SER A 112 25.30 3.53 -4.06
C SER A 112 25.85 4.73 -4.83
N GLU A 113 27.18 4.85 -4.94
CA GLU A 113 27.83 5.94 -5.68
C GLU A 113 27.86 5.66 -7.19
N GLU A 114 27.83 4.39 -7.58
CA GLU A 114 27.78 3.97 -8.98
C GLU A 114 26.33 3.87 -9.46
N GLU A 115 26.05 4.45 -10.63
CA GLU A 115 24.85 4.13 -11.39
C GLU A 115 24.96 2.65 -11.75
N VAL A 116 24.10 1.80 -11.19
CA VAL A 116 24.09 0.37 -11.52
C VAL A 116 23.64 0.25 -12.97
N VAL A 117 24.59 0.30 -13.91
CA VAL A 117 24.38 -0.12 -15.29
C VAL A 117 24.07 -1.61 -15.20
N GLY A 118 22.78 -1.94 -15.16
CA GLY A 118 22.31 -3.30 -15.04
C GLY A 118 23.00 -4.16 -16.09
N ASN A 119 23.77 -5.15 -15.66
CA ASN A 119 24.41 -6.07 -16.58
C ASN A 119 23.30 -6.77 -17.39
N PRO A 120 23.26 -6.64 -18.74
CA PRO A 120 22.19 -7.20 -19.56
C PRO A 120 22.13 -8.74 -19.51
N SER A 121 23.15 -9.39 -18.93
CA SER A 121 23.18 -10.83 -18.72
C SER A 121 22.58 -11.30 -17.38
N GLU A 122 22.25 -10.40 -16.45
CA GLU A 122 21.57 -10.79 -15.21
C GLU A 122 20.04 -10.89 -15.39
N PRO A 123 19.40 -11.94 -14.84
CA PRO A 123 17.96 -12.08 -14.91
C PRO A 123 17.28 -10.94 -14.14
N ARG A 124 16.53 -10.10 -14.86
CA ARG A 124 15.68 -9.08 -14.26
C ARG A 124 14.52 -9.74 -13.53
N ARG A 125 14.32 -9.39 -12.26
CA ARG A 125 13.27 -9.91 -11.40
C ARG A 125 12.41 -8.74 -10.92
N GLY A 126 11.11 -8.96 -10.78
CA GLY A 126 10.16 -8.01 -10.20
C GLY A 126 9.14 -8.77 -9.37
N MET A 127 8.61 -8.15 -8.31
CA MET A 127 7.56 -8.72 -7.49
C MET A 127 6.23 -8.02 -7.78
N ILE A 128 5.21 -8.79 -8.17
CA ILE A 128 3.86 -8.27 -8.32
C ILE A 128 3.24 -8.19 -6.91
N ARG A 129 2.93 -6.97 -6.47
CA ARG A 129 2.13 -6.71 -5.27
C ARG A 129 0.79 -6.12 -5.68
N THR A 130 -0.30 -6.67 -5.17
CA THR A 130 -1.65 -6.12 -5.38
C THR A 130 -2.12 -5.38 -4.13
N THR A 131 -2.98 -4.39 -4.32
CA THR A 131 -3.67 -3.69 -3.23
C THR A 131 -5.04 -4.29 -2.91
N SER A 132 -5.41 -5.39 -3.57
CA SER A 132 -6.71 -6.03 -3.45
C SER A 132 -6.70 -7.07 -2.32
N SER A 133 -7.75 -7.10 -1.51
CA SER A 133 -8.01 -8.18 -0.56
C SER A 133 -8.46 -9.49 -1.24
N TYR A 134 -8.76 -9.43 -2.54
CA TYR A 134 -9.16 -10.58 -3.34
C TYR A 134 -7.95 -11.31 -3.94
N LEU A 135 -8.07 -12.63 -4.08
CA LEU A 135 -7.10 -13.47 -4.77
C LEU A 135 -6.94 -12.98 -6.22
N LEU A 136 -5.71 -12.61 -6.60
CA LEU A 136 -5.38 -12.29 -7.98
C LEU A 136 -5.26 -13.60 -8.77
N GLU A 137 -6.26 -13.90 -9.59
CA GLU A 137 -6.24 -15.02 -10.54
C GLU A 137 -6.26 -14.48 -11.98
N GLY A 138 -5.49 -15.12 -12.88
CA GLY A 138 -5.41 -14.72 -14.29
C GLY A 138 -4.14 -15.23 -14.96
N SER A 139 -4.01 -14.98 -16.26
CA SER A 139 -2.78 -15.21 -17.01
C SER A 139 -2.07 -13.89 -17.26
N PHE A 140 -0.73 -13.95 -17.35
CA PHE A 140 0.07 -12.83 -17.82
C PHE A 140 1.13 -13.35 -18.80
N THR A 141 1.58 -12.47 -19.69
CA THR A 141 2.71 -12.69 -20.58
C THR A 141 3.81 -11.72 -20.23
N LEU A 142 5.03 -12.23 -20.07
CA LEU A 142 6.24 -11.42 -19.91
C LEU A 142 7.06 -11.51 -21.20
N ARG A 143 7.37 -10.37 -21.82
CA ARG A 143 8.23 -10.30 -23.02
C ARG A 143 9.22 -9.15 -22.95
N GLN A 144 10.36 -9.30 -23.61
CA GLN A 144 11.30 -8.22 -23.81
C GLN A 144 10.94 -7.44 -25.08
N ASP A 145 11.01 -6.11 -25.02
CA ASP A 145 10.77 -5.20 -26.16
C ASP A 145 11.89 -4.15 -26.20
N GLY A 146 12.94 -4.40 -26.98
CA GLY A 146 14.16 -3.61 -26.92
C GLY A 146 14.84 -3.70 -25.54
N ASP A 147 15.04 -2.55 -24.89
CA ASP A 147 15.57 -2.44 -23.53
C ASP A 147 14.50 -2.60 -22.43
N ASP A 148 13.22 -2.61 -22.83
CA ASP A 148 12.07 -2.69 -21.92
C ASP A 148 11.64 -4.13 -21.64
N ILE A 149 11.00 -4.32 -20.48
CA ILE A 149 10.24 -5.53 -20.17
C ILE A 149 8.77 -5.16 -20.18
N VAL A 150 8.00 -5.84 -21.03
CA VAL A 150 6.56 -5.67 -21.15
C VAL A 150 5.86 -6.81 -20.42
N LEU A 151 5.00 -6.45 -19.46
CA LEU A 151 4.11 -7.35 -18.74
C LEU A 151 2.67 -7.07 -19.18
N GLU A 152 2.06 -8.03 -19.88
CA GLU A 152 0.68 -7.95 -20.38
C GLU A 152 -0.22 -8.89 -19.58
N PHE A 153 -1.34 -8.38 -19.06
CA PHE A 153 -2.37 -9.18 -18.38
C PHE A 153 -3.44 -9.62 -19.38
N GLY A 154 -3.83 -10.91 -19.31
CA GLY A 154 -4.84 -11.53 -20.19
C GLY A 154 -6.24 -11.55 -19.62
#